data_AF-A0A7S0XEI4-F1
#
_entry.id   AF-A0A7S0XEI4-F1
#
_cell.length_a   1.000
_cell.length_b   1.000
_cell.length_c   1.000
_cell.angle_alpha   90.00
_cell.angle_beta   90.00
_cell.angle_gamma   90.00
#
_symmetry.space_group_name_H-M   'P 1'
#
loop_
_entity.id
_entity.type
_entity.pdbx_description
1 polymer ?
#
loop_
_entity_poly.entity_id
_entity_poly.type
_entity_poly.pdbx_seq_one_letter_code
_entity_poly.pdbx_strand_id
1 'polypeptide(L)'
;KLINKHIDSYNNYCIFTSINEAIDKSLPGQLILLSTGHYWENNIVITKPLRIFGEIDNTRCIIELNGQLTIYESAKSIVIANVTIRRARKVNRKVSCILNRGAILYMYN
;
A
#
# COMPACT_ATOMS: atom_id res chain seq x y z
N LYS A 1 1.80 17.86 19.15
CA LYS A 1 0.41 18.28 18.84
C LYS A 1 -0.40 17.00 18.64
N LEU A 2 -1.26 16.69 19.60
CA LEU A 2 -1.93 15.38 19.72
C LEU A 2 -2.86 15.13 18.53
N ILE A 3 -2.82 13.88 18.06
CA ILE A 3 -3.46 13.38 16.84
C ILE A 3 -4.94 13.14 17.17
N ASN A 4 -5.85 13.68 16.36
CA ASN A 4 -7.26 13.28 16.33
C ASN A 4 -7.33 11.82 15.85
N LYS A 5 -7.13 10.88 16.76
CA LYS A 5 -7.38 9.47 16.54
C LYS A 5 -8.90 9.30 16.67
N HIS A 6 -9.62 9.36 15.54
CA HIS A 6 -10.97 8.80 15.48
C HIS A 6 -10.81 7.28 15.61
N ILE A 7 -10.74 6.81 16.86
CA ILE A 7 -10.79 5.41 17.20
C ILE A 7 -12.28 5.09 17.17
N ASP A 8 -12.76 4.56 16.04
CA ASP A 8 -14.10 3.98 16.01
C ASP A 8 -14.06 2.73 16.90
N SER A 9 -14.68 2.85 18.06
CA SER A 9 -14.51 2.03 19.26
C SER A 9 -15.07 0.59 19.17
N TYR A 10 -15.34 0.09 17.96
CA TYR A 10 -15.88 -1.25 17.73
C TYR A 10 -14.91 -2.22 17.08
N ASN A 11 -13.84 -1.73 16.44
CA ASN A 11 -12.82 -2.59 15.86
C ASN A 11 -11.45 -2.01 16.20
N ASN A 12 -10.52 -2.83 16.72
CA ASN A 12 -9.16 -2.41 17.11
C ASN A 12 -8.26 -2.03 15.89
N TYR A 13 -8.78 -1.28 14.92
CA TYR A 13 -8.05 -0.81 13.75
C TYR A 13 -7.58 0.63 13.95
N CYS A 14 -6.38 0.92 13.45
CA CYS A 14 -5.94 2.31 13.25
C CYS A 14 -6.31 2.71 11.83
N ILE A 15 -7.10 3.78 11.69
CA ILE A 15 -7.47 4.35 10.40
C ILE A 15 -6.41 5.38 10.01
N PHE A 16 -5.94 5.29 8.76
CA PHE A 16 -4.94 6.19 8.19
C PHE A 16 -5.49 6.86 6.94
N THR A 17 -5.00 8.06 6.66
CA THR A 17 -5.43 8.84 5.49
C THR A 17 -4.64 8.53 4.23
N SER A 18 -3.53 7.79 4.36
CA SER A 18 -2.65 7.38 3.27
C SER A 18 -2.03 6.01 3.54
N ILE A 19 -1.63 5.33 2.46
CA ILE A 19 -0.91 4.05 2.53
C ILE A 19 0.48 4.28 3.11
N ASN A 20 1.14 5.39 2.79
CA ASN A 20 2.46 5.72 3.34
C ASN A 20 2.41 5.89 4.87
N GLU A 21 1.39 6.59 5.39
CA GLU A 21 1.21 6.71 6.84
C GLU A 21 0.98 5.34 7.51
N ALA A 22 0.15 4.49 6.89
CA ALA A 22 -0.07 3.13 7.38
C ALA A 22 1.22 2.30 7.37
N ILE A 23 2.04 2.39 6.31
CA ILE A 23 3.35 1.75 6.22
C ILE A 23 4.26 2.24 7.34
N ASP A 24 4.37 3.55 7.54
CA ASP A 24 5.25 4.14 8.56
C ASP A 24 4.89 3.65 9.96
N LYS A 25 3.59 3.58 10.28
CA LYS A 25 3.09 3.15 11.58
C LYS A 25 3.04 1.65 11.78
N SER A 26 3.09 0.85 10.72
CA SER A 26 3.05 -0.61 10.80
C SER A 26 4.34 -1.19 11.38
N LEU A 27 4.21 -2.22 12.21
CA LEU A 27 5.33 -3.07 12.61
C LEU A 27 5.66 -4.07 11.48
N PRO A 28 6.91 -4.55 11.39
CA PRO A 28 7.28 -5.62 10.45
C PRO A 28 6.33 -6.83 10.53
N GLY A 29 5.81 -7.25 9.39
CA GLY A 29 4.90 -8.40 9.22
C GLY A 29 3.41 -8.09 9.36
N GLN A 30 3.05 -6.86 9.77
CA GLN A 30 1.65 -6.48 9.94
C GLN A 30 0.88 -6.40 8.61
N LEU A 31 -0.44 -6.50 8.77
CA LEU A 31 -1.41 -6.36 7.70
C LEU A 31 -1.87 -4.89 7.61
N ILE A 32 -1.78 -4.33 6.41
CA ILE A 32 -2.47 -3.10 6.01
C ILE A 32 -3.66 -3.54 5.15
N LEU A 33 -4.87 -3.29 5.65
CA LEU A 33 -6.10 -3.52 4.92
C LEU A 33 -6.50 -2.20 4.24
N LEU A 34 -6.73 -2.27 2.93
CA LEU A 34 -7.23 -1.18 2.13
C LEU A 34 -8.71 -1.43 1.87
N SER A 35 -9.56 -0.57 2.41
CA SER A 35 -10.96 -0.54 2.02
C SER A 35 -11.11 -0.24 0.53
N THR A 36 -12.30 -0.44 0.02
CA THR A 36 -12.51 -0.30 -1.41
C THR A 36 -12.53 1.15 -1.87
N GLY A 37 -12.06 1.37 -3.09
CA GLY A 37 -11.96 2.70 -3.68
C GLY A 37 -10.59 2.97 -4.29
N HIS A 38 -10.33 4.26 -4.51
CA HIS A 38 -9.12 4.73 -5.15
C HIS A 38 -8.21 5.40 -4.13
N TYR A 39 -6.94 5.00 -4.13
CA TYR A 39 -5.87 5.54 -3.29
C TYR A 39 -4.88 6.28 -4.17
N TRP A 40 -4.86 7.61 -4.09
CA TRP A 40 -3.92 8.45 -4.84
C TRP A 40 -2.66 8.69 -4.04
N GLU A 41 -1.58 8.06 -4.46
CA GLU A 41 -0.28 8.14 -3.81
C GLU A 41 0.78 8.71 -4.75
N ASN A 42 1.77 9.39 -4.18
CA ASN A 42 2.93 9.83 -4.95
C ASN A 42 3.88 8.66 -5.16
N ASN A 43 4.82 8.47 -4.24
CA ASN A 43 5.65 7.27 -4.19
C ASN A 43 5.22 6.44 -2.98
N ILE A 44 5.31 5.12 -3.09
CA ILE A 44 5.19 4.22 -1.95
C ILE A 44 6.54 3.53 -1.79
N VAL A 45 7.08 3.55 -0.57
CA VAL A 45 8.39 2.93 -0.28
C VAL A 45 8.22 1.89 0.82
N ILE A 46 8.58 0.64 0.51
CA ILE A 46 8.50 -0.48 1.45
C ILE A 46 9.91 -0.95 1.80
N THR A 47 10.26 -0.79 3.08
CA THR A 47 11.59 -1.15 3.63
C THR A 47 11.52 -2.20 4.74
N LYS A 48 10.33 -2.67 5.08
CA LYS A 48 10.09 -3.68 6.11
C LYS A 48 9.06 -4.70 5.62
N PRO A 49 9.09 -5.96 6.11
CA PRO A 49 8.08 -6.95 5.76
C PRO A 49 6.68 -6.43 6.04
N LEU A 50 5.74 -6.60 5.11
CA LEU A 50 4.35 -6.15 5.20
C LEU A 50 3.45 -7.05 4.34
N ARG A 51 2.17 -7.08 4.71
CA ARG A 51 1.08 -7.64 3.91
C ARG A 51 0.11 -6.51 3.60
N ILE A 52 -0.17 -6.26 2.32
CA ILE A 52 -1.10 -5.20 1.88
C ILE A 52 -2.23 -5.87 1.10
N PHE A 53 -3.44 -5.76 1.61
CA PHE A 53 -4.61 -6.46 1.06
C PHE A 53 -5.70 -5.44 0.76
N GLY A 54 -6.25 -5.47 -0.44
CA GLY A 54 -7.56 -4.86 -0.70
C GLY A 54 -8.67 -5.69 -0.06
N GLU A 55 -9.69 -5.02 0.47
CA GLU A 55 -10.94 -5.66 0.86
C GLU A 55 -11.54 -6.42 -0.32
N ILE A 56 -12.04 -7.63 -0.05
CA ILE A 56 -12.70 -8.48 -1.04
C ILE A 56 -14.19 -8.17 -0.97
N ASP A 57 -14.63 -7.19 -1.75
CA ASP A 57 -16.04 -6.90 -1.97
C ASP A 57 -16.37 -6.74 -3.47
N ASN A 58 -17.57 -6.27 -3.81
CA ASN A 58 -18.02 -6.09 -5.20
C ASN A 58 -17.36 -4.90 -5.93
N THR A 59 -16.45 -4.19 -5.30
CA THR A 59 -15.78 -3.01 -5.82
C THR A 59 -14.26 -3.18 -5.79
N ARG A 60 -13.56 -2.47 -6.67
CA ARG A 60 -12.11 -2.65 -6.84
C ARG A 60 -11.34 -1.74 -5.88
N CYS A 61 -10.35 -2.29 -5.20
CA CYS A 61 -9.31 -1.51 -4.55
C CYS A 61 -8.23 -1.12 -5.58
N ILE A 62 -8.07 0.18 -5.83
CA ILE A 62 -7.18 0.71 -6.87
C ILE A 62 -6.16 1.65 -6.23
N ILE A 63 -4.88 1.29 -6.33
CA ILE A 63 -3.75 2.16 -5.94
C ILE A 63 -3.28 2.91 -7.19
N GLU A 64 -3.45 4.22 -7.18
CA GLU A 64 -3.07 5.13 -8.26
C GLU A 64 -1.80 5.90 -7.91
N LEU A 65 -0.72 5.61 -8.65
CA LEU A 65 0.59 6.17 -8.40
C LEU A 65 0.92 7.30 -9.38
N ASN A 66 1.23 8.49 -8.86
CA ASN A 66 1.91 9.54 -9.62
C ASN A 66 3.40 9.20 -9.83
N GLY A 67 3.99 8.52 -8.85
CA GLY A 67 5.39 8.06 -8.80
C GLY A 67 5.49 6.55 -8.99
N GLN A 68 6.20 5.85 -8.11
CA GLN A 68 6.39 4.41 -8.20
C GLN A 68 6.23 3.73 -6.84
N LEU A 69 5.86 2.45 -6.85
CA LEU A 69 6.02 1.56 -5.71
C LEU A 69 7.46 1.04 -5.71
N THR A 70 8.24 1.33 -4.68
CA THR A 70 9.61 0.83 -4.52
C THR A 70 9.68 -0.11 -3.33
N ILE A 71 10.21 -1.31 -3.54
CA ILE A 71 10.37 -2.31 -2.50
C ILE A 71 11.86 -2.60 -2.37
N TYR A 72 12.42 -2.39 -1.18
CA TYR A 72 13.83 -2.63 -0.90
C TYR A 72 14.06 -4.03 -0.34
N GLU A 73 15.26 -4.58 -0.56
CA GLU A 73 15.70 -5.88 0.00
C GLU A 73 15.45 -6.02 1.51
N SER A 74 15.56 -4.92 2.28
CA SER A 74 15.28 -4.91 3.72
C SER A 74 13.83 -5.32 4.08
N ALA A 75 12.91 -5.23 3.12
CA ALA A 75 11.54 -5.71 3.26
C ALA A 75 11.45 -7.24 3.32
N LYS A 76 12.48 -7.96 2.86
CA LYS A 76 12.56 -9.43 2.78
C LYS A 76 11.44 -10.03 1.93
N SER A 77 10.24 -10.19 2.48
CA SER A 77 9.07 -10.75 1.83
C SER A 77 7.87 -9.83 1.96
N ILE A 78 7.22 -9.54 0.83
CA ILE A 78 6.03 -8.69 0.72
C ILE A 78 4.93 -9.45 0.00
N VAL A 79 3.72 -9.35 0.53
CA VAL A 79 2.50 -9.83 -0.12
C VAL A 79 1.61 -8.64 -0.42
N ILE A 80 1.22 -8.50 -1.69
CA ILE A 80 0.23 -7.54 -2.15
C ILE A 80 -0.89 -8.32 -2.82
N ALA A 81 -2.11 -8.24 -2.29
CA ALA A 81 -3.24 -9.04 -2.77
C ALA A 81 -4.50 -8.18 -2.98
N ASN A 82 -5.33 -8.57 -3.94
CA ASN A 82 -6.65 -7.98 -4.22
C ASN A 82 -6.62 -6.47 -4.50
N VAL A 83 -5.56 -6.01 -5.16
CA VAL A 83 -5.42 -4.61 -5.53
C VAL A 83 -5.01 -4.48 -6.99
N THR A 84 -5.56 -3.47 -7.65
CA THR A 84 -5.01 -2.99 -8.92
C THR A 84 -4.02 -1.86 -8.64
N ILE A 85 -2.76 -2.02 -9.04
CA ILE A 85 -1.76 -0.95 -8.99
C ILE A 85 -1.61 -0.36 -10.39
N ARG A 86 -1.86 0.93 -10.54
CA ARG A 86 -1.75 1.62 -11.83
C ARG A 86 -1.14 3.01 -11.71
N ARG A 87 -0.75 3.58 -12.84
CA ARG A 87 -0.41 5.00 -12.94
C ARG A 87 -1.70 5.84 -12.86
N ALA A 88 -1.66 6.94 -12.11
CA ALA A 88 -2.78 7.89 -12.05
C ALA A 88 -2.99 8.65 -13.38
N ARG A 89 -1.97 8.68 -14.24
CA ARG A 89 -1.99 9.37 -15.54
C ARG A 89 -1.10 8.67 -16.57
N LYS A 90 -1.33 8.97 -17.85
CA LYS A 90 -0.46 8.52 -18.94
C LYS A 90 0.97 9.02 -18.71
N VAL A 91 1.95 8.14 -18.88
CA VAL A 91 3.36 8.50 -18.76
C VAL A 91 3.98 8.58 -20.14
N ASN A 92 4.61 9.72 -20.45
CA ASN A 92 5.21 10.00 -21.76
C ASN A 92 6.59 9.36 -21.95
N ARG A 93 7.05 8.58 -20.98
CA ARG A 93 8.31 7.83 -21.01
C ARG A 93 8.09 6.42 -20.47
N LYS A 94 8.86 5.45 -20.97
CA LYS A 94 8.85 4.08 -20.45
C LYS A 94 9.49 4.07 -19.06
N VAL A 95 8.68 3.90 -18.01
CA VAL A 95 9.13 3.77 -16.62
C VAL A 95 8.31 2.70 -15.93
N SER A 96 8.95 1.90 -15.06
CA SER A 96 8.24 0.89 -14.29
C SER A 96 7.29 1.53 -13.27
N CYS A 97 6.10 0.97 -13.07
CA CYS A 97 5.19 1.36 -11.99
C CYS A 97 5.62 0.76 -10.64
N ILE A 98 6.31 -0.38 -10.69
CA ILE A 98 6.79 -1.14 -9.54
C ILE A 98 8.28 -1.42 -9.71
N LEU A 99 9.08 -1.04 -8.71
CA LEU A 99 10.52 -1.27 -8.68
C LEU A 99 10.87 -2.15 -7.48
N ASN A 100 11.10 -3.43 -7.73
CA ASN A 100 11.59 -4.37 -6.72
C ASN A 100 13.13 -4.38 -6.73
N ARG A 101 13.74 -3.95 -5.62
CA ARG A 101 15.19 -3.85 -5.41
C ARG A 101 15.71 -4.97 -4.51
N GLY A 102 15.31 -6.21 -4.79
CA GLY A 102 15.87 -7.41 -4.15
C GLY A 102 15.01 -8.08 -3.08
N ALA A 103 13.75 -7.67 -2.91
CA ALA A 103 12.82 -8.39 -2.04
C ALA A 103 12.10 -9.53 -2.79
N ILE A 104 11.53 -10.47 -2.06
CA ILE A 104 10.55 -11.42 -2.59
C ILE A 104 9.20 -10.72 -2.61
N LEU A 105 8.62 -10.56 -3.80
CA LEU A 105 7.30 -9.95 -4.00
C LEU A 105 6.31 -10.99 -4.49
N TYR A 106 5.25 -11.20 -3.70
CA TYR A 106 4.09 -11.98 -4.10
C TYR A 106 2.94 -11.04 -4.46
N MET A 107 2.40 -11.19 -5.66
CA MET A 107 1.24 -10.42 -6.15
C MET A 107 0.12 -11.35 -6.59
N TYR A 108 -1.07 -11.13 -6.05
CA TYR A 108 -2.28 -11.89 -6.37
C TYR A 108 -3.45 -10.92 -6.58
N ASN A 109 -4.37 -11.27 -7.47
CA ASN A 109 -5.60 -10.52 -7.70
C ASN A 109 -6.76 -11.47 -7.90
#